data_AF-A0A846DGJ2-F1
#
_entry.id   AF-A0A846DGJ2-F1
#
_cell.length_a   1.000
_cell.length_b   1.000
_cell.length_c   1.000
_cell.angle_alpha   90.00
_cell.angle_beta   90.00
_cell.angle_gamma   90.00
#
_symmetry.space_group_name_H-M   'P 1'
#
loop_
_entity.id
_entity.type
_entity.pdbx_description
1 polymer ?
#
loop_
_entity_poly.entity_id
_entity_poly.type
_entity_poly.pdbx_seq_one_letter_code
_entity_poly.pdbx_strand_id
1 'polypeptide(L)'
;MAKYKNQFKNVKIFLAIGATIDFEEGYKSRAPQWMSENGLEWFYRLASEPKRLWKRYLLESIPFLLLVLQQKLNLYKFNYSRDICFSEILE
;
A
#
# COMPACT_ATOMS: atom_id res chain seq x y z
N MET A 1 15.39 6.81 8.67
CA MET A 1 15.63 8.05 9.46
C MET A 1 16.08 7.78 10.90
N ALA A 2 15.47 6.84 11.64
CA ALA A 2 15.87 6.52 13.02
C ALA A 2 17.37 6.21 13.20
N LYS A 3 17.98 5.49 12.25
CA LYS A 3 19.40 5.11 12.26
C LYS A 3 20.39 6.29 12.28
N TYR A 4 20.04 7.44 11.68
CA TYR A 4 20.93 8.59 11.51
C TYR A 4 20.55 9.80 12.38
N LYS A 5 19.60 9.62 13.30
CA LYS A 5 19.08 10.69 14.16
C LYS A 5 20.17 11.44 14.91
N ASN A 6 21.19 10.73 15.41
CA ASN A 6 22.27 11.29 16.23
C ASN A 6 23.27 12.17 15.45
N GLN A 7 23.25 12.12 14.11
CA GLN A 7 24.13 12.93 13.26
C GLN A 7 23.55 14.34 13.03
N PHE A 8 22.23 14.51 13.18
CA PHE A 8 21.53 15.76 12.93
C PHE A 8 21.10 16.42 14.25
N LYS A 9 22.08 16.88 15.04
CA LYS A 9 21.85 17.43 16.39
C LYS A 9 21.00 18.71 16.43
N ASN A 10 20.95 19.46 15.32
CA ASN A 10 20.26 20.74 15.23
C ASN A 10 18.95 20.70 14.42
N VAL A 11 18.50 19.51 13.98
CA VAL A 11 17.26 19.36 13.21
C VAL A 11 16.11 19.03 14.15
N LYS A 12 15.09 19.90 14.16
CA LYS A 12 13.93 19.76 15.07
C LYS A 12 12.82 18.88 14.51
N ILE A 13 12.68 18.82 13.18
CA ILE A 13 11.57 18.14 12.51
C ILE A 13 12.11 17.32 11.34
N PHE A 14 11.67 16.07 11.25
CA PHE A 14 11.86 15.22 10.09
C PHE A 14 10.48 14.97 9.48
N LEU A 15 10.31 15.32 8.20
CA LEU A 15 9.06 15.09 7.48
C LEU A 15 9.28 14.02 6.41
N ALA A 16 8.52 12.93 6.48
CA ALA A 16 8.52 11.88 5.47
C ALA A 16 7.46 12.21 4.41
N ILE A 17 7.89 12.90 3.35
CA ILE A 17 6.99 13.43 2.31
C ILE A 17 6.62 12.38 1.24
N GLY A 18 7.30 11.22 1.25
CA GLY A 18 7.05 10.14 0.28
C GLY A 18 7.18 10.62 -1.17
N ALA A 19 6.28 10.15 -2.04
CA ALA A 19 6.24 10.54 -3.45
C ALA A 19 5.53 11.87 -3.73
N THR A 20 5.20 12.67 -2.69
CA THR A 20 4.46 13.93 -2.89
C THR A 20 5.24 14.92 -3.75
N ILE A 21 6.57 14.94 -3.61
CA ILE A 21 7.44 15.81 -4.42
C ILE A 21 7.39 15.39 -5.89
N ASP A 22 7.44 14.09 -6.21
CA ASP A 22 7.30 13.59 -7.59
C ASP A 22 6.00 14.06 -8.27
N PHE A 23 4.92 14.24 -7.50
CA PHE A 23 3.63 14.71 -8.01
C PHE A 23 3.62 16.23 -8.24
N GLU A 24 4.24 17.01 -7.36
CA GLU A 24 4.30 18.47 -7.48
C GLU A 24 5.30 18.91 -8.57
N GLU A 25 6.38 18.15 -8.78
CA GLU A 25 7.34 18.37 -9.87
C GLU A 25 6.78 17.92 -11.24
N GLY A 26 5.60 17.29 -11.27
CA GLY A 26 4.96 16.80 -12.49
C GLY A 26 5.61 15.56 -13.10
N TYR A 27 6.58 14.95 -12.41
CA TYR A 27 7.28 13.74 -12.85
C TYR A 27 6.35 12.52 -12.88
N LYS A 28 5.38 12.45 -11.95
CA LYS A 28 4.30 11.46 -11.95
C LYS A 28 2.95 12.14 -12.09
N SER A 29 2.20 11.75 -13.12
CA SER A 29 0.82 12.19 -13.28
C SER A 29 -0.06 11.53 -12.22
N ARG A 30 -0.92 12.32 -11.56
CA ARG A 30 -2.02 11.78 -10.75
C ARG A 30 -3.06 11.15 -11.67
N ALA A 31 -3.82 10.19 -11.15
CA ALA A 31 -4.98 9.68 -11.87
C ALA A 31 -5.98 10.83 -12.13
N PRO A 32 -6.68 10.83 -13.28
CA PRO A 32 -7.78 11.75 -13.52
C PRO A 32 -8.76 11.78 -12.35
N GLN A 33 -9.30 12.95 -12.04
CA GLN A 33 -10.16 13.15 -10.88
C GLN A 33 -11.32 12.15 -10.82
N TRP A 34 -11.99 11.91 -11.97
CA TRP A 34 -13.07 10.93 -12.05
C TRP A 34 -12.63 9.51 -11.69
N MET A 35 -11.39 9.11 -12.02
CA MET A 35 -10.88 7.78 -11.64
C MET A 35 -10.57 7.72 -10.14
N SER A 36 -9.98 8.78 -9.60
CA SER A 36 -9.65 8.86 -8.18
C SER A 36 -10.91 8.84 -7.30
N GLU A 37 -11.92 9.62 -7.67
CA GLU A 37 -13.20 9.69 -6.95
C GLU A 37 -13.97 8.36 -6.97
N ASN A 38 -13.81 7.56 -8.03
CA ASN A 38 -14.40 6.22 -8.13
C ASN A 38 -13.51 5.11 -7.53
N GLY A 39 -12.41 5.45 -6.85
CA GLY A 39 -11.49 4.48 -6.27
C GLY A 39 -10.69 3.66 -7.29
N LEU A 40 -10.64 4.10 -8.55
CA LEU A 40 -9.91 3.45 -9.66
C LEU A 40 -8.47 3.94 -9.80
N GLU A 41 -7.96 4.70 -8.83
CA GLU A 41 -6.59 5.19 -8.87
C GLU A 41 -5.55 4.06 -8.93
N TRP A 42 -5.81 2.93 -8.25
CA TRP A 42 -4.94 1.76 -8.31
C TRP A 42 -4.83 1.19 -9.74
N PHE A 43 -5.91 1.24 -10.51
CA PHE A 43 -5.95 0.76 -11.89
C PHE A 43 -5.16 1.69 -12.81
N TYR A 44 -5.32 3.01 -12.63
CA TYR A 44 -4.48 3.99 -13.33
C TYR A 44 -3.00 3.77 -13.04
N ARG A 45 -2.62 3.59 -11.76
CA ARG A 45 -1.22 3.31 -11.38
C ARG A 45 -0.70 2.00 -11.97
N LEU A 46 -1.52 0.95 -11.98
CA LEU A 46 -1.19 -0.33 -12.61
C LEU A 46 -0.96 -0.17 -14.12
N ALA A 47 -1.80 0.60 -14.81
CA ALA A 47 -1.67 0.86 -16.24
C ALA A 47 -0.42 1.71 -16.56
N SER A 48 -0.05 2.66 -15.69
CA SER A 48 1.13 3.50 -15.84
C SER A 48 2.45 2.75 -15.60
N GLU A 49 2.47 1.81 -14.65
CA GLU A 49 3.69 1.05 -14.31
C GLU A 49 3.43 -0.48 -14.22
N PRO A 50 2.98 -1.12 -15.32
CA PRO A 50 2.49 -2.50 -15.29
C PRO A 50 3.58 -3.46 -14.85
N LYS A 51 4.82 -3.31 -15.33
CA LYS A 51 5.95 -4.19 -14.99
C LYS A 51 6.31 -4.20 -13.51
N ARG A 52 6.07 -3.10 -12.79
CA ARG A 52 6.42 -2.97 -11.36
C ARG A 52 5.26 -3.34 -10.45
N LEU A 53 4.05 -2.94 -10.81
CA LEU A 53 2.89 -3.00 -9.93
C LEU A 53 1.99 -4.23 -10.14
N TRP A 54 2.10 -4.94 -11.29
CA TRP A 54 1.25 -6.10 -11.58
C TRP A 54 1.30 -7.18 -10.51
N LYS A 55 2.51 -7.56 -10.05
CA LYS A 55 2.68 -8.61 -9.03
C LYS A 55 2.02 -8.21 -7.71
N ARG A 56 2.20 -6.95 -7.29
CA ARG A 56 1.61 -6.42 -6.06
C ARG A 56 0.08 -6.43 -6.10
N TYR A 57 -0.52 -6.00 -7.20
CA TYR A 57 -1.99 -5.91 -7.28
C TYR A 57 -2.66 -7.25 -7.63
N LEU A 58 -2.09 -8.03 -8.54
CA LEU A 58 -2.73 -9.27 -9.02
C LEU A 58 -2.34 -10.51 -8.22
N LEU A 59 -1.20 -10.53 -7.54
CA LEU A 59 -0.78 -11.70 -6.76
C LEU A 59 -0.94 -11.44 -5.26
N GLU A 60 -0.44 -10.31 -4.76
CA GLU A 60 -0.44 -10.04 -3.32
C GLU A 60 -1.78 -9.47 -2.81
N SER A 61 -2.49 -8.70 -3.63
CA SER A 61 -3.76 -8.09 -3.18
C SER A 61 -4.98 -9.02 -3.31
N ILE A 62 -4.89 -10.11 -4.09
CA ILE A 62 -6.00 -11.05 -4.28
C ILE A 62 -6.37 -11.79 -2.97
N PRO A 63 -5.43 -12.36 -2.19
CA PRO A 63 -5.75 -12.94 -0.90
C PRO A 63 -6.47 -11.97 0.04
N PHE A 64 -6.02 -10.71 0.08
CA PHE A 64 -6.67 -9.67 0.87
C PHE A 64 -8.09 -9.38 0.40
N LEU A 65 -8.31 -9.26 -0.92
CA LEU A 65 -9.63 -9.05 -1.49
C LEU A 65 -10.59 -10.20 -1.13
N LEU A 66 -10.09 -11.45 -1.16
CA LEU A 66 -10.87 -12.62 -0.76
C LEU A 66 -11.24 -12.59 0.73
N LEU A 67 -10.33 -12.17 1.61
CA LEU A 67 -10.61 -12.01 3.03
C LEU A 67 -11.71 -10.95 3.25
N VAL A 68 -11.61 -9.80 2.59
CA VAL A 68 -12.62 -8.75 2.66
C VAL A 68 -13.96 -9.23 2.12
N LEU A 69 -13.97 -10.00 1.03
CA LEU A 69 -15.19 -10.57 0.46
C LEU A 69 -15.84 -11.59 1.41
N GLN A 70 -15.05 -12.50 2.00
CA GLN A 70 -15.53 -13.45 3.01
C GLN A 70 -16.09 -12.73 4.23
N GLN A 71 -15.45 -11.64 4.67
CA GLN A 71 -15.94 -10.81 5.76
C GLN A 71 -17.29 -10.17 5.41
N LYS A 72 -17.42 -9.60 4.21
CA LYS A 72 -18.67 -8.97 3.75
C LYS A 72 -19.81 -9.97 3.57
N LEU A 73 -19.49 -11.20 3.16
CA LEU A 73 -20.44 -12.31 3.07
C LEU A 73 -20.71 -12.99 4.42
N ASN A 74 -20.11 -12.51 5.52
CA ASN A 74 -20.19 -13.11 6.86
C ASN A 74 -19.72 -14.58 6.92
N LEU A 75 -18.89 -14.99 5.95
CA LEU A 75 -18.30 -16.32 5.85
C LEU A 75 -16.91 -16.39 6.50
N TYR A 76 -16.37 -15.24 6.90
CA TYR A 76 -15.09 -15.16 7.57
C TYR A 76 -15.17 -15.77 8.96
N LYS A 77 -14.64 -16.99 9.10
CA LYS A 77 -14.46 -17.67 10.38
C LYS A 77 -13.04 -17.43 10.85
N PHE A 78 -12.83 -16.41 11.67
CA PHE A 78 -11.54 -16.20 12.33
C PHE A 78 -11.18 -17.43 13.16
N ASN A 79 -10.02 -18.02 12.92
CA ASN A 79 -9.60 -19.24 13.60
C ASN A 79 -8.28 -18.98 14.33
N TYR A 80 -8.41 -18.64 15.60
CA TYR A 80 -7.33 -18.21 16.49
C TYR A 80 -6.09 -19.12 16.42
N SER A 81 -6.25 -20.45 16.36
CA SER A 81 -5.12 -21.38 16.36
C SER A 81 -4.36 -21.46 15.03
N ARG A 82 -5.02 -21.21 13.88
CA ARG A 82 -4.34 -21.19 12.56
C ARG A 82 -3.74 -19.83 12.25
N ASP A 83 -4.43 -18.75 12.64
CA ASP A 83 -4.04 -17.39 12.27
C ASP A 83 -2.82 -16.88 13.06
N ILE A 84 -2.62 -17.35 14.30
CA ILE A 84 -1.42 -17.03 15.11
C ILE A 84 -0.16 -17.72 14.57
N CYS A 85 -0.25 -18.99 14.21
CA CYS A 85 0.89 -19.73 13.67
C CYS A 85 1.36 -19.15 12.32
N PHE A 86 0.44 -18.58 11.52
CA PHE A 86 0.79 -17.92 10.25
C PHE A 86 1.52 -16.58 10.46
N SER A 87 1.22 -15.84 11.54
CA SER A 87 1.95 -14.61 11.87
C SER A 87 3.36 -14.87 12.43
N GLU A 88 3.56 -15.98 13.15
CA GLU A 88 4.89 -16.37 13.67
C GLU A 88 5.84 -16.90 12.58
N ILE A 89 5.31 -17.42 11.46
CA ILE A 89 6.09 -17.94 10.33
C ILE A 89 6.52 -16.83 9.34
N LEU A 90 5.91 -15.64 9.43
CA LEU A 90 6.17 -14.49 8.54
C LEU A 90 6.96 -13.33 9.18
N GLU A 91 7.42 -13.47 10.43
CA GLU A 91 8.50 -12.66 11.02
C GLU A 91 9.88 -13.32 10.81
#